data_AF-A0A3C0HA68-F1
#
_entry.id   AF-A0A3C0HA68-F1
#
_cell.length_a   1.000
_cell.length_b   1.000
_cell.length_c   1.000
_cell.angle_alpha   90.00
_cell.angle_beta   90.00
_cell.angle_gamma   90.00
#
_symmetry.space_group_name_H-M   'P 1'
#
loop_
_entity.id
_entity.type
_entity.pdbx_description
1 polymer ?
#
loop_
_entity_poly.entity_id
_entity_poly.type
_entity_poly.pdbx_seq_one_letter_code
_entity_poly.pdbx_strand_id
1 'polypeptide(L)' 'MQKILIVAVTMMISLASIAQKEIVWFDIGLKTQYGATGMYNSAIADSDEVDYIISKGYGLGGKLGINFGFNGLAIDFMA' A
#
# COMPACT_ATOMS: atom_id res chain seq x y z
N MET A 1 -23.92 -8.35 -46.20
CA MET A 1 -23.95 -7.29 -45.15
C MET A 1 -23.90 -7.87 -43.74
N GLN A 2 -24.76 -8.84 -43.38
CA GLN A 2 -24.78 -9.43 -42.03
C GLN A 2 -23.44 -10.02 -41.56
N LYS A 3 -22.67 -10.68 -42.45
CA LYS A 3 -21.36 -11.25 -42.10
C LYS A 3 -20.32 -10.18 -41.72
N ILE A 4 -20.35 -9.03 -42.39
CA ILE A 4 -19.47 -7.89 -42.10
C ILE A 4 -19.86 -7.27 -40.76
N LEU A 5 -21.17 -7.14 -40.51
CA LEU A 5 -21.71 -6.63 -39.24
C LEU A 5 -21.28 -7.51 -38.06
N ILE A 6 -21.38 -8.83 -38.20
CA ILE A 6 -20.98 -9.79 -37.15
C ILE A 6 -19.49 -9.66 -36.84
N VAL A 7 -18.64 -9.62 -37.88
CA VAL A 7 -17.19 -9.45 -37.69
C VAL A 7 -16.86 -8.13 -37.00
N ALA A 8 -17.52 -7.03 -37.39
CA ALA A 8 -17.31 -5.73 -36.76
C ALA A 8 -17.72 -5.73 -35.28
N VAL A 9 -18.87 -6.33 -34.94
CA VAL A 9 -19.34 -6.42 -33.55
C VAL A 9 -18.42 -7.30 -32.72
N THR A 10 -18.00 -8.46 -33.23
CA THR A 10 -17.06 -9.34 -32.53
C THR A 10 -15.73 -8.64 -32.28
N MET A 11 -15.22 -7.88 -33.26
CA MET A 11 -13.98 -7.13 -33.12
C MET A 11 -14.08 -6.01 -32.06
N MET A 12 -15.21 -5.30 -32.01
CA MET A 12 -15.46 -4.28 -30.98
C MET A 12 -15.55 -4.87 -29.58
N ILE A 13 -16.19 -6.03 -29.42
CA ILE A 13 -16.26 -6.74 -28.13
C ILE A 13 -14.87 -7.17 -27.69
N SER A 14 -14.06 -7.74 -28.59
CA SER A 14 -12.69 -8.15 -28.28
C SER A 14 -11.80 -6.98 -27.82
N LEU A 15 -11.95 -5.80 -28.43
CA LEU A 15 -11.21 -4.59 -28.03
C LEU A 15 -11.67 -4.07 -26.66
N ALA A 16 -12.97 -4.10 -26.36
CA ALA A 16 -13.51 -3.69 -25.07
C ALA A 16 -13.05 -4.61 -23.92
N SER A 17 -12.89 -5.91 -24.17
CA SER A 17 -12.40 -6.88 -23.17
C SER A 17 -10.93 -6.65 -22.78
N ILE A 18 -10.10 -6.11 -23.68
CA ILE A 18 -8.69 -5.78 -23.38
C ILE A 18 -8.59 -4.52 -22.50
N ALA A 19 -9.55 -3.60 -22.61
CA ALA A 19 -9.60 -2.36 -21.84
C ALA A 19 -10.08 -2.54 -20.38
N GLN A 20 -10.70 -3.68 -20.04
CA GLN A 20 -11.16 -4.01 -18.69
C GLN A 20 -10.08 -4.66 -17.80
N LYS A 21 -8.82 -4.70 -18.26
CA LYS A 21 -7.73 -5.25 -17.45
C LYS A 21 -7.41 -4.24 -16.35
N GLU A 22 -8.03 -4.43 -15.19
CA GLU A 22 -7.65 -3.81 -13.92
C GLU A 22 -6.13 -3.90 -13.81
N ILE A 23 -5.46 -2.76 -13.99
CA ILE A 23 -4.00 -2.72 -14.04
C ILE A 23 -3.56 -2.96 -12.60
N VAL A 24 -3.00 -4.15 -12.37
CA VAL A 24 -2.39 -4.49 -11.08
C VAL A 24 -0.90 -4.22 -11.17
N TRP A 25 -0.38 -3.38 -10.29
CA TRP A 25 1.06 -3.15 -10.18
C TRP A 25 1.50 -3.09 -8.73
N PHE A 26 2.75 -3.49 -8.52
CA PHE A 26 3.41 -3.50 -7.22
C PHE A 26 4.31 -2.27 -7.09
N ASP A 27 4.32 -1.66 -5.91
CA ASP A 27 5.26 -0.61 -5.55
C ASP A 27 6.14 -1.04 -4.36
N ILE A 28 7.42 -0.68 -4.42
CA ILE A 28 8.38 -0.84 -3.34
C ILE A 28 9.09 0.50 -3.12
N GLY A 29 9.30 0.88 -1.87
CA GLY A 29 9.94 2.15 -1.56
C GLY A 29 10.61 2.15 -0.19
N LEU A 30 11.54 3.09 -0.03
CA LEU A 30 12.09 3.45 1.27
C LEU A 30 11.21 4.48 1.94
N LYS A 31 11.06 4.38 3.26
CA LYS A 31 10.26 5.30 4.08
C LYS A 31 11.10 5.80 5.25
N THR A 32 11.03 7.09 5.52
CA THR A 32 11.59 7.68 6.75
C THR A 32 10.45 8.26 7.57
N GLN A 33 10.59 8.23 8.89
CA GLN A 33 9.63 8.79 9.83
C GLN A 33 10.37 9.65 10.85
N TYR A 34 9.76 10.78 11.20
CA TYR A 34 10.18 11.64 12.30
C TYR A 34 8.96 11.99 13.12
N GLY A 35 9.00 11.78 14.43
CA GLY A 35 7.84 12.04 15.28
C GLY A 35 8.02 11.65 16.73
N ALA A 36 6.92 11.67 17.47
CA ALA A 36 6.89 11.20 18.85
C ALA A 36 7.12 9.69 18.91
N THR A 37 8.01 9.26 19.81
CA THR A 37 8.28 7.86 20.12
C THR A 37 8.10 7.65 21.62
N GLY A 38 7.59 6.47 21.99
CA GLY A 38 7.42 6.04 23.37
C GLY A 38 8.14 4.71 23.58
N MET A 39 8.86 4.59 24.69
CA MET A 39 9.49 3.33 25.07
C MET A 39 8.50 2.51 25.91
N TYR A 40 8.04 1.37 25.39
CA TYR A 40 7.29 0.40 26.18
C TYR A 40 8.24 -0.66 26.72
N ASN A 41 8.40 -0.70 28.04
CA ASN A 41 9.18 -1.73 28.73
C ASN A 41 8.34 -2.23 29.91
N SER A 42 8.00 -3.52 29.91
CA SER A 42 7.16 -4.13 30.95
C SER A 42 7.78 -4.05 32.35
N ALA A 43 9.12 -4.01 32.45
CA ALA A 43 9.81 -3.85 33.74
C ALA A 43 9.71 -2.41 34.29
N ILE A 44 9.45 -1.43 33.41
CA ILE A 44 9.22 -0.02 33.77
C ILE A 44 7.72 0.24 33.98
N ALA A 45 6.85 -0.42 33.21
CA ALA A 45 5.41 -0.28 33.32
C ALA A 45 4.84 -0.68 34.69
N ASP A 46 5.46 -1.66 35.36
CA ASP A 46 5.10 -2.12 36.71
C ASP A 46 5.94 -1.45 37.83
N SER A 47 6.79 -0.48 37.50
CA SER A 47 7.63 0.23 38.47
C SER A 47 7.04 1.60 38.81
N ASP A 48 6.80 1.85 40.11
CA ASP A 48 6.39 3.16 40.62
C ASP A 48 7.53 4.21 40.58
N GLU A 49 8.75 3.82 40.18
CA GLU A 49 9.94 4.67 40.22
C GLU A 49 10.30 5.32 38.87
N VAL A 50 9.66 4.94 37.76
CA VAL A 50 10.05 5.38 36.41
C VAL A 50 8.85 5.86 35.60
N ASP A 51 8.83 7.16 35.27
CA ASP A 51 7.79 7.77 34.42
C ASP A 51 7.90 7.36 32.94
N TYR A 52 6.76 7.28 32.26
CA TYR A 52 6.70 7.09 30.80
C TYR A 52 7.31 8.29 30.07
N ILE A 53 8.43 8.07 29.38
CA ILE A 53 9.10 9.12 28.60
C ILE A 53 8.58 9.10 27.15
N ILE A 54 7.90 10.18 26.75
CA ILE A 54 7.61 10.47 25.34
C ILE A 54 8.74 11.37 24.81
N SER A 55 9.45 10.89 23.78
CA SER A 55 10.56 11.62 23.15
C SER A 55 10.35 11.79 21.64
N LYS A 56 11.29 12.43 20.95
CA LYS A 56 11.32 12.50 19.49
C LYS A 56 12.25 11.43 18.95
N GLY A 57 11.81 10.69 17.93
CA GLY A 57 12.56 9.64 17.28
C GLY A 57 12.60 9.81 15.76
N TYR A 58 13.64 9.25 15.15
CA TYR A 58 13.73 9.00 13.71
C TYR A 58 13.63 7.49 13.48
N GLY A 59 12.88 7.08 12.46
CA GLY A 59 12.77 5.69 12.02
C GLY A 59 13.04 5.56 10.52
N LEU A 60 13.66 4.46 10.13
CA LEU A 60 13.88 4.10 8.73
C LEU A 60 13.15 2.80 8.44
N GLY A 61 12.49 2.74 7.31
CA GLY A 61 11.59 1.66 6.97
C GLY A 61 11.44 1.45 5.48
N GLY A 62 10.55 0.52 5.15
CA GLY A 62 10.18 0.18 3.79
C GLY A 62 8.67 0.19 3.62
N LYS A 63 8.24 0.36 2.38
CA LYS A 63 6.85 0.24 1.95
C LYS A 63 6.76 -0.82 0.86
N LEU A 64 5.72 -1.64 0.95
CA LEU A 64 5.28 -2.52 -0.11
C LEU A 64 3.80 -2.21 -0.41
N GLY A 65 3.46 -2.03 -1.67
CA GLY A 65 2.09 -1.75 -2.08
C GLY A 65 1.65 -2.56 -3.29
N ILE A 66 0.34 -2.81 -3.34
CA ILE A 66 -0.36 -3.42 -4.46
C ILE A 66 -1.49 -2.47 -4.87
N ASN A 67 -1.53 -2.12 -6.14
CA ASN A 67 -2.49 -1.17 -6.70
C ASN A 67 -3.36 -1.89 -7.72
N PHE A 68 -4.66 -1.59 -7.71
CA PHE A 68 -5.70 -2.07 -8.60
C PHE A 68 -6.37 -0.86 -9.23
N GLY A 69 -5.87 -0.43 -10.40
CA GLY A 69 -6.32 0.82 -11.01
C GLY A 69 -6.10 2.03 -10.09
N PHE A 70 -7.16 2.69 -9.62
CA PHE A 70 -7.05 3.88 -8.75
C PHE A 70 -7.05 3.59 -7.25
N ASN A 71 -7.22 2.33 -6.85
CA ASN A 71 -7.22 1.92 -5.44
C ASN A 71 -6.00 1.05 -5.16
N GLY A 72 -5.60 0.94 -3.90
CA GLY A 72 -4.48 0.08 -3.53
C GLY A 72 -4.40 -0.15 -2.03
N LEU A 73 -3.63 -1.17 -1.68
CA LEU A 73 -3.25 -1.47 -0.31
C LEU A 73 -1.75 -1.30 -0.18
N ALA A 74 -1.32 -0.68 0.91
CA ALA A 74 0.09 -0.54 1.24
C ALA A 74 0.34 -1.01 2.67
N ILE A 75 1.45 -1.71 2.85
CA ILE A 75 1.98 -2.11 4.14
C ILE A 75 3.30 -1.36 4.33
N ASP A 76 3.40 -0.66 5.45
CA ASP A 76 4.61 0.01 5.88
C ASP A 76 5.26 -0.77 7.02
N PHE A 77 6.57 -0.97 6.93
CA PHE A 77 7.38 -1.52 8.01
C PHE A 77 8.38 -0.46 8.46
N MET A 78 8.42 -0.18 9.76
CA MET A 78 9.32 0.80 10.37
C MET A 78 10.21 0.08 11.39
N ALA A 79 11.51 0.35 11.34
CA ALA A 79 12.49 -0.04 12.35
C ALA A 79 12.94 1.17 13.18
#